data_AF-A0A4P5WFH1-F1
#
_entry.id   AF-A0A4P5WFH1-F1
#
_cell.length_a   1.000
_cell.length_b   1.000
_cell.length_c   1.000
_cell.angle_alpha   90.00
_cell.angle_beta   90.00
_cell.angle_gamma   90.00
#
_symmetry.space_group_name_H-M   'P 1'
#
loop_
_entity.id
_entity.type
_entity.pdbx_description
1 polymer ?
#
loop_
_entity_poly.entity_id
_entity_poly.type
_entity_poly.pdbx_seq_one_letter_code
_entity_poly.pdbx_strand_id
1 'polypeptide(L)'
;MILDKICLPGLVLIALLGAAPLQAGSIDPAKTPQLERVQAVHEAEQDVDRAWEVYHRAALGGTVASPAVQADIEEHLHEARSLITQAHEAAARGDSRAVTRLVSQVKAHTAKAIKESKEQKK
;
A
#
# COMPACT_ATOMS: atom_id res chain seq x y z
N MET A 1 -61.29 4.57 -48.02
CA MET A 1 -61.07 3.25 -47.40
C MET A 1 -59.65 2.85 -47.70
N ILE A 2 -58.96 2.29 -46.70
CA ILE A 2 -57.54 1.91 -46.62
C ILE A 2 -56.75 2.88 -45.72
N LEU A 3 -56.63 2.44 -44.47
CA LEU A 3 -55.92 3.06 -43.36
C LEU A 3 -54.47 2.59 -43.42
N ASP A 4 -53.55 3.54 -43.56
CA ASP A 4 -52.12 3.32 -43.59
C ASP A 4 -51.57 2.80 -42.25
N LYS A 5 -50.75 1.75 -42.37
CA LYS A 5 -49.61 1.36 -41.52
C LYS A 5 -49.68 1.72 -40.03
N ILE A 6 -50.14 0.76 -39.24
CA ILE A 6 -49.96 0.73 -37.78
C ILE A 6 -48.54 0.25 -37.47
N CYS A 7 -47.80 1.16 -36.82
CA CYS A 7 -46.57 0.95 -36.07
C CYS A 7 -46.87 0.17 -34.78
N LEU A 8 -46.18 -0.94 -34.54
CA LEU A 8 -46.07 -1.56 -33.21
C LEU A 8 -44.61 -2.05 -33.02
N PRO A 9 -43.74 -1.26 -32.36
CA PRO A 9 -42.46 -1.76 -31.88
C PRO A 9 -42.73 -2.48 -30.56
N GLY A 10 -42.91 -3.79 -30.62
CA GLY A 10 -43.31 -4.57 -29.46
C GLY A 10 -42.66 -5.94 -29.44
N LEU A 11 -41.42 -6.01 -28.95
CA LEU A 11 -40.94 -7.18 -28.24
C LEU A 11 -39.72 -6.81 -27.38
N VAL A 12 -40.04 -6.40 -26.16
CA VAL A 12 -39.13 -6.26 -25.03
C VAL A 12 -38.57 -7.64 -24.70
N LEU A 13 -37.29 -7.87 -24.99
CA LEU A 13 -36.55 -9.05 -24.52
C LEU A 13 -35.62 -8.60 -23.38
N ILE A 14 -36.20 -8.32 -22.20
CA ILE A 14 -35.43 -8.21 -20.95
C ILE A 14 -35.49 -9.58 -20.29
N ALA A 15 -34.62 -10.47 -20.73
CA ALA A 15 -34.38 -11.74 -20.07
C ALA A 15 -33.54 -11.47 -18.81
N LEU A 16 -34.17 -11.68 -17.65
CA LEU A 16 -33.60 -12.00 -16.34
C LEU A 16 -32.13 -11.56 -16.11
N LEU A 17 -31.95 -10.33 -15.62
CA LEU A 17 -30.87 -10.11 -14.65
C LEU A 17 -31.27 -10.83 -13.37
N GLY A 18 -30.84 -12.08 -13.22
CA GLY A 18 -30.80 -12.73 -11.93
C GLY A 18 -29.93 -11.88 -11.01
N ALA A 19 -30.54 -11.22 -10.03
CA ALA A 19 -29.79 -10.66 -8.92
C ALA A 19 -29.10 -11.82 -8.22
N ALA A 20 -27.82 -12.07 -8.55
CA ALA A 20 -26.98 -12.87 -7.70
C ALA A 20 -27.00 -12.15 -6.33
N PRO A 21 -27.47 -12.79 -5.24
CA PRO A 21 -27.23 -12.21 -3.94
C PRO A 21 -25.72 -12.04 -3.85
N LEU A 22 -25.27 -10.81 -3.63
CA LEU A 22 -23.93 -10.53 -3.14
C LEU A 22 -23.84 -11.24 -1.80
N GLN A 23 -23.51 -12.52 -1.84
CA GLN A 23 -23.24 -13.33 -0.68
C GLN A 23 -21.91 -12.79 -0.17
N ALA A 24 -21.99 -11.84 0.77
CA ALA A 24 -20.83 -11.43 1.56
C ALA A 24 -20.28 -12.71 2.20
N GLY A 25 -19.21 -13.23 1.61
CA GLY A 25 -18.60 -14.47 2.06
C GLY A 25 -18.31 -14.35 3.55
N SER A 26 -18.68 -15.39 4.31
CA SER A 26 -18.35 -15.50 5.73
C SER A 26 -16.87 -15.16 5.94
N ILE A 27 -16.58 -14.29 6.91
CA ILE A 27 -15.20 -13.98 7.29
C ILE A 27 -14.61 -15.27 7.83
N ASP A 28 -13.80 -15.93 7.00
CA ASP A 28 -13.08 -17.14 7.38
C ASP A 28 -12.05 -16.78 8.45
N PRO A 29 -12.24 -17.21 9.72
CA PRO A 29 -11.35 -16.85 10.82
C PRO A 29 -9.93 -17.38 10.61
N ALA A 30 -9.73 -18.38 9.75
CA ALA A 30 -8.41 -18.88 9.39
C ALA A 30 -7.61 -17.89 8.51
N LYS A 31 -8.29 -16.95 7.83
CA LYS A 31 -7.64 -15.92 6.99
C LYS A 31 -7.27 -14.66 7.77
N THR A 32 -7.85 -14.44 8.95
CA THR A 32 -7.59 -13.25 9.78
C THR A 32 -6.09 -13.05 10.06
N PRO A 33 -5.31 -14.07 10.49
CA PRO A 33 -3.87 -13.87 10.74
C PRO A 33 -3.07 -13.56 9.47
N GLN A 34 -3.48 -14.08 8.31
CA GLN A 34 -2.84 -13.75 7.04
C GLN A 34 -3.12 -12.29 6.65
N LEU A 35 -4.37 -11.85 6.82
CA LEU A 35 -4.77 -10.48 6.55
C LEU A 35 -4.01 -9.49 7.44
N GLU A 36 -3.88 -9.78 8.73
CA GLU A 36 -3.12 -8.95 9.68
C GLU A 36 -1.65 -8.80 9.28
N ARG A 37 -1.00 -9.89 8.84
CA ARG A 37 0.40 -9.83 8.35
C ARG A 37 0.52 -8.97 7.11
N VAL A 38 -0.34 -9.19 6.12
CA VAL A 38 -0.33 -8.42 4.86
C VAL A 38 -0.58 -6.95 5.15
N GLN A 39 -1.54 -6.64 6.03
CA GLN A 39 -1.84 -5.28 6.45
C GLN A 39 -0.63 -4.62 7.14
N ALA A 40 0.04 -5.33 8.06
CA ALA A 40 1.22 -4.80 8.74
C ALA A 40 2.39 -4.51 7.79
N VAL A 41 2.59 -5.35 6.76
CA VAL A 41 3.60 -5.08 5.71
C VAL A 41 3.19 -3.85 4.91
N HIS A 42 1.93 -3.75 4.50
CA HIS A 42 1.43 -2.62 3.71
C HIS A 42 1.56 -1.29 4.46
N GLU A 43 1.25 -1.25 5.75
CA GLU A 43 1.45 -0.05 6.58
C GLU A 43 2.93 0.35 6.66
N ALA A 44 3.83 -0.64 6.75
CA ALA A 44 5.26 -0.39 6.74
C ALA A 44 5.74 0.17 5.38
N GLU A 45 5.16 -0.26 4.26
CA GLU A 45 5.43 0.34 2.94
C GLU A 45 5.05 1.80 2.90
N GLN A 46 3.86 2.14 3.41
CA GLN A 46 3.39 3.52 3.49
C GLN A 46 4.31 4.39 4.35
N ASP A 47 4.89 3.83 5.42
CA ASP A 47 5.88 4.52 6.23
C ASP A 47 7.18 4.80 5.44
N VAL A 48 7.61 3.87 4.57
CA VAL A 48 8.75 4.07 3.67
C VAL A 48 8.46 5.17 2.66
N ASP A 49 7.28 5.16 2.02
CA ASP A 49 6.89 6.19 1.06
C ASP A 49 6.82 7.57 1.72
N ARG A 50 6.23 7.65 2.92
CA ARG A 50 6.21 8.91 3.70
C ARG A 50 7.62 9.38 4.04
N ALA A 51 8.53 8.48 4.41
CA ALA A 51 9.91 8.84 4.71
C ALA A 51 10.63 9.39 3.47
N TRP A 52 10.42 8.78 2.30
CA TRP A 52 10.89 9.30 1.02
C TRP A 52 10.35 10.70 0.73
N GLU A 53 9.06 10.96 0.94
CA GLU A 53 8.46 12.28 0.70
C GLU A 53 9.07 13.37 1.61
N VAL A 54 9.28 13.06 2.88
CA VAL A 54 9.90 14.00 3.84
C VAL A 54 11.33 14.33 3.41
N TYR A 55 12.13 13.30 3.10
CA TYR A 55 13.48 13.48 2.60
C TYR A 55 13.50 14.29 1.30
N HIS A 56 12.66 13.92 0.32
CA HIS A 56 12.64 14.56 -0.98
C HIS A 56 12.28 16.03 -0.89
N ARG A 57 11.32 16.39 -0.03
CA ARG A 57 10.99 17.80 0.24
C ARG A 57 12.17 18.57 0.83
N ALA A 58 12.89 17.98 1.77
CA ALA A 58 14.07 18.61 2.36
C ALA A 58 15.21 18.78 1.35
N ALA A 59 15.44 17.77 0.51
CA ALA A 59 16.46 17.79 -0.53
C ALA A 59 16.16 18.85 -1.60
N LEU A 60 14.92 18.91 -2.10
CA LEU A 60 14.48 19.95 -3.05
C LEU A 60 14.54 21.36 -2.45
N GLY A 61 14.27 21.49 -1.15
CA GLY A 61 14.40 22.76 -0.43
C GLY A 61 15.83 23.16 -0.09
N GLY A 62 16.82 22.29 -0.35
CA GLY A 62 18.22 22.49 0.04
C GLY A 62 18.43 22.55 1.55
N THR A 63 17.52 21.99 2.35
CA THR A 63 17.54 22.08 3.82
C THR A 63 18.26 20.91 4.49
N VAL A 64 18.61 19.86 3.75
CA VAL A 64 19.38 18.71 4.29
C VAL A 64 20.76 19.19 4.75
N ALA A 65 21.17 18.77 5.95
CA ALA A 65 22.34 19.30 6.64
C ALA A 65 23.66 19.22 5.85
N SER A 66 23.91 18.13 5.13
CA SER A 66 25.12 17.94 4.32
C SER A 66 24.98 16.78 3.33
N PRO A 67 25.86 16.68 2.31
CA PRO A 67 25.90 15.52 1.41
C PRO A 67 26.16 14.17 2.12
N ALA A 68 26.90 14.17 3.23
CA ALA A 68 27.13 12.94 4.01
C ALA A 68 25.82 12.49 4.68
N VAL A 69 25.10 13.41 5.32
CA VAL A 69 23.77 13.13 5.90
C VAL A 69 22.78 12.70 4.82
N GLN A 70 22.87 13.28 3.62
CA GLN A 70 22.06 12.85 2.49
C GLN A 70 22.30 11.38 2.12
N ALA A 71 23.55 10.96 2.04
CA ALA A 71 23.91 9.57 1.74
C ALA A 71 23.42 8.61 2.84
N ASP A 72 23.56 8.98 4.12
CA ASP A 72 23.07 8.17 5.25
C ASP A 72 21.53 8.00 5.20
N ILE A 73 20.79 9.07 4.88
CA ILE A 73 19.33 9.02 4.70
C ILE A 73 18.97 8.08 3.54
N GLU A 74 19.64 8.20 2.39
CA GLU A 74 19.41 7.35 1.22
C GLU A 74 19.68 5.88 1.51
N GLU A 75 20.74 5.58 2.28
CA GLU A 75 21.04 4.22 2.75
C GLU A 75 19.91 3.68 3.63
N HIS A 76 19.46 4.44 4.63
CA HIS A 76 18.36 4.01 5.49
C HIS A 76 17.08 3.74 4.70
N LEU A 77 16.75 4.57 3.72
CA LEU A 77 15.57 4.42 2.86
C LEU A 77 15.69 3.23 1.90
N HIS A 78 16.89 2.94 1.39
CA HIS A 78 17.14 1.76 0.56
C HIS A 78 17.02 0.47 1.36
N GLU A 79 17.62 0.42 2.54
CA GLU A 79 17.54 -0.74 3.43
C GLU A 79 16.09 -1.00 3.86
N ALA A 80 15.32 0.04 4.16
CA ALA A 80 13.90 -0.10 4.46
C ALA A 80 13.11 -0.75 3.31
N ARG A 81 13.41 -0.40 2.04
CA ARG A 81 12.78 -1.05 0.86
C ARG A 81 13.18 -2.51 0.73
N SER A 82 14.45 -2.85 0.97
CA SER A 82 14.92 -4.24 0.98
C SER A 82 14.18 -5.07 2.05
N LEU A 83 14.01 -4.51 3.25
CA LEU A 83 13.29 -5.15 4.35
C LEU A 83 11.80 -5.34 4.04
N ILE A 84 11.16 -4.43 3.31
CA ILE A 84 9.78 -4.58 2.83
C ILE A 84 9.64 -5.80 1.91
N THR A 85 10.56 -5.97 0.95
CA THR A 85 10.55 -7.16 0.07
C THR A 85 10.63 -8.44 0.90
N GLN A 86 11.55 -8.49 1.87
CA GLN A 86 11.67 -9.64 2.78
C GLN A 86 10.41 -9.84 3.63
N ALA A 87 9.74 -8.76 4.04
CA ALA A 87 8.52 -8.82 4.86
C ALA A 87 7.34 -9.39 4.06
N HIS A 88 7.21 -9.03 2.78
CA HIS A 88 6.24 -9.66 1.86
C HIS A 88 6.49 -11.15 1.70
N GLU A 89 7.74 -11.54 1.50
CA GLU A 89 8.10 -12.96 1.39
C GLU A 89 7.79 -13.73 2.68
N ALA A 90 8.06 -13.15 3.84
CA ALA A 90 7.73 -13.73 5.14
C ALA A 90 6.20 -13.86 5.33
N ALA A 91 5.44 -12.83 4.93
CA ALA A 91 3.97 -12.86 4.98
C ALA A 91 3.39 -13.92 4.04
N ALA A 92 3.95 -14.09 2.85
CA ALA A 92 3.56 -15.13 1.89
C ALA A 92 3.82 -16.54 2.44
N ARG A 93 4.88 -16.73 3.24
CA ARG A 93 5.18 -17.99 3.94
C ARG A 93 4.41 -18.18 5.25
N GLY A 94 3.64 -17.19 5.70
CA GLY A 94 2.92 -17.23 6.97
C GLY A 94 3.79 -17.06 8.22
N ASP A 95 5.04 -16.59 8.10
CA ASP A 95 5.96 -16.40 9.21
C ASP A 95 5.69 -15.08 9.95
N SER A 96 4.73 -15.11 10.88
CA SER A 96 4.36 -13.93 11.67
C SER A 96 5.54 -13.32 12.44
N ARG A 97 6.47 -14.13 12.95
CA ARG A 97 7.59 -13.63 13.75
C ARG A 97 8.56 -12.85 12.88
N ALA A 98 8.87 -13.37 11.69
CA ALA A 98 9.69 -12.65 10.73
C ALA A 98 9.01 -11.36 10.27
N VAL A 99 7.71 -11.39 9.96
CA VAL A 99 6.95 -10.17 9.60
C VAL A 99 7.05 -9.11 10.68
N THR A 100 6.75 -9.44 11.94
CA THR A 100 6.84 -8.48 13.05
C THR A 100 8.24 -7.88 13.16
N ARG A 101 9.29 -8.72 13.12
CA ARG A 101 10.68 -8.25 13.20
C ARG A 101 11.05 -7.32 12.05
N LEU A 102 10.73 -7.70 10.82
CA LEU A 102 11.07 -6.93 9.62
C LEU A 102 10.32 -5.60 9.60
N VAL A 103 9.02 -5.59 9.93
CA VAL A 103 8.23 -4.35 10.07
C VAL A 103 8.82 -3.44 11.14
N SER A 104 9.26 -3.97 12.27
CA SER A 104 9.93 -3.15 13.30
C SER A 104 11.25 -2.54 12.80
N GLN A 105 12.04 -3.27 12.00
CA GLN A 105 13.27 -2.73 11.41
C GLN A 105 12.96 -1.65 10.38
N VAL A 106 11.97 -1.85 9.50
CA VAL A 106 11.50 -0.82 8.56
C VAL A 106 11.16 0.47 9.32
N LYS A 107 10.36 0.37 10.40
CA LYS A 107 9.98 1.52 11.23
C LYS A 107 11.18 2.23 11.85
N ALA A 108 12.23 1.50 12.24
CA ALA A 108 13.45 2.11 12.77
C ALA A 108 14.22 2.90 11.69
N HIS A 109 14.39 2.31 10.51
CA HIS A 109 15.05 2.97 9.37
C HIS A 109 14.27 4.21 8.91
N THR A 110 12.94 4.13 8.77
CA THR A 110 12.13 5.27 8.35
C THR A 110 12.10 6.39 9.39
N ALA A 111 12.04 6.06 10.69
CA ALA A 111 12.14 7.05 11.76
C ALA A 111 13.48 7.80 11.76
N LYS A 112 14.57 7.08 11.52
CA LYS A 112 15.92 7.65 11.40
C LYS A 112 16.04 8.58 10.19
N ALA A 113 15.63 8.11 9.01
CA ALA A 113 15.59 8.91 7.78
C ALA A 113 14.75 10.19 7.94
N ILE A 114 13.56 10.11 8.56
CA ILE A 114 12.69 11.27 8.83
C ILE A 114 13.37 12.25 9.78
N LYS A 115 14.04 11.76 10.83
CA LYS A 115 14.73 12.61 11.80
C LYS A 115 15.84 13.41 11.11
N GLU A 116 16.71 12.73 10.38
CA GLU A 116 17.87 13.34 9.71
C GLU A 116 17.45 14.28 8.57
N SER A 117 16.36 13.96 7.88
CA SER A 117 15.79 14.85 6.86
C SER A 117 15.34 16.21 7.42
N LYS A 118 15.07 16.30 8.73
CA LYS A 118 14.67 17.53 9.41
C LYS A 118 15.84 18.26 10.06
N GLU A 119 17.04 17.68 10.06
CA GLU A 119 18.24 18.34 10.54
C GLU A 119 18.68 19.41 9.54
N GLN A 120 18.63 20.67 9.97
CA GLN A 120 18.97 21.81 9.11
C GLN A 120 20.48 22.02 9.05
N LYS A 121 20.94 22.43 7.87
CA LYS A 121 22.31 22.92 7.66
C LYS A 121 22.59 24.10 8.61
N LYS A 122 23.66 24.00 9.40
CA LYS A 122 24.15 25.10 10.24
C LYS A 122 25.08 26.02 9.45
#